data_AF-A0A1S8DIB3-F1
#
_entry.id   AF-A0A1S8DIB3-F1
#
_cell.length_a   1.000
_cell.length_b   1.000
_cell.length_c   1.000
_cell.angle_alpha   90.00
_cell.angle_beta   90.00
_cell.angle_gamma   90.00
#
_symmetry.space_group_name_H-M   'P 1'
#
loop_
_entity.id
_entity.type
_entity.pdbx_description
1 polymer ?
#
loop_
_entity_poly.entity_id
_entity_poly.type
_entity_poly.pdbx_seq_one_letter_code
_entity_poly.pdbx_strand_id
1 'polypeptide(L)'
;MHCFNHPQTAAIGTCKCCNRGLCTDCASDLGHGLACRDRHEAQVEAMNMIIEKNARIYAAAPKNILIGPVFFLLLGLLFAGFGYFSSGGITDLPFLMGLAFIIFAIVSYVRSRALFREEP
;
A
#
# COMPACT_ATOMS: atom_id res chain seq x y z
N MET A 1 -1.19 -27.29 -25.24
CA MET A 1 -1.94 -27.33 -23.97
C MET A 1 -3.43 -27.39 -24.31
N HIS A 2 -4.21 -28.24 -23.65
CA HIS A 2 -5.63 -28.44 -23.96
C HIS A 2 -6.53 -27.74 -22.94
N CYS A 3 -7.78 -27.48 -23.34
CA CYS A 3 -8.80 -26.97 -22.44
C CYS A 3 -9.09 -28.02 -21.36
N PHE A 4 -9.23 -27.59 -20.10
CA PHE A 4 -9.54 -28.48 -18.99
C PHE A 4 -10.92 -29.14 -19.13
N ASN A 5 -11.90 -28.44 -19.69
CA ASN A 5 -13.25 -28.96 -19.91
C ASN A 5 -13.40 -29.68 -21.27
N HIS A 6 -12.58 -29.32 -22.25
CA HIS A 6 -12.63 -29.86 -23.61
C HIS A 6 -11.25 -30.41 -23.99
N PRO A 7 -10.94 -31.68 -23.65
CA PRO A 7 -9.60 -32.24 -23.85
C PRO A 7 -9.17 -32.27 -25.33
N GLN A 8 -10.13 -32.32 -26.24
CA GLN A 8 -9.89 -32.34 -27.69
C GLN A 8 -9.62 -30.95 -28.28
N THR A 9 -9.83 -29.88 -27.51
CA THR A 9 -9.72 -28.50 -27.99
C THR A 9 -8.46 -27.85 -27.43
N ALA A 10 -7.73 -27.11 -28.27
CA ALA A 10 -6.58 -26.34 -27.82
C ALA A 10 -7.01 -25.23 -26.86
N ALA A 11 -6.24 -25.01 -25.80
CA ALA A 11 -6.43 -23.87 -24.91
C ALA A 11 -5.85 -22.61 -25.55
N ILE A 12 -6.60 -21.51 -25.49
CA ILE A 12 -6.14 -20.17 -25.92
C ILE A 12 -5.41 -19.42 -24.81
N GLY A 13 -5.56 -19.87 -23.56
CA GLY A 13 -4.92 -19.27 -22.40
C GLY A 13 -5.32 -19.96 -21.11
N THR A 14 -4.98 -19.36 -19.98
CA THR A 14 -5.27 -19.89 -18.64
C THR A 14 -6.18 -18.94 -17.86
N CYS A 15 -7.06 -19.51 -17.04
CA CYS A 15 -7.86 -18.74 -16.09
C CYS A 15 -6.97 -18.12 -15.02
N LYS A 16 -7.09 -16.81 -14.76
CA LYS A 16 -6.31 -16.10 -13.73
C LYS A 16 -6.60 -16.59 -12.29
N CYS A 17 -7.77 -17.18 -12.05
CA CYS A 17 -8.17 -17.70 -10.73
C CYS A 17 -7.71 -19.15 -10.51
N CYS A 18 -8.03 -20.07 -11.44
CA CYS A 18 -7.78 -21.50 -11.24
C CYS A 18 -6.56 -22.06 -11.99
N ASN A 19 -5.88 -21.24 -12.80
CA ASN A 19 -4.70 -21.58 -13.61
C ASN A 19 -4.89 -22.76 -14.59
N ARG A 20 -6.14 -23.12 -14.90
CA ARG A 20 -6.48 -24.18 -15.87
C ARG A 20 -6.56 -23.60 -17.27
N GLY A 21 -6.16 -24.39 -18.27
CA GLY A 21 -6.29 -24.03 -19.68
C GLY A 21 -7.76 -23.93 -20.12
N LEU A 22 -8.10 -22.90 -20.89
CA LEU A 22 -9.45 -22.64 -21.40
C LEU A 22 -9.43 -22.48 -22.92
N CYS A 23 -10.41 -23.06 -23.61
CA CYS A 23 -10.71 -22.76 -25.02
C CYS A 23 -11.57 -21.50 -25.14
N THR A 24 -11.79 -21.03 -26.38
CA THR A 24 -12.65 -19.87 -26.70
C THR A 24 -14.05 -19.95 -26.11
N ASP A 25 -14.63 -21.14 -26.01
CA ASP A 25 -15.99 -21.32 -25.50
C ASP A 25 -16.07 -21.31 -23.96
N CYS A 26 -15.01 -21.76 -23.30
CA CYS A 26 -14.93 -21.81 -21.84
C CYS A 26 -14.31 -20.55 -21.23
N ALA A 27 -13.65 -19.75 -22.05
CA ALA A 27 -13.05 -18.49 -21.65
C ALA A 27 -14.09 -17.36 -21.70
N SER A 28 -14.03 -16.52 -20.68
CA SER A 28 -14.63 -15.20 -20.64
C SER A 28 -13.48 -14.20 -20.56
N ASP A 29 -13.39 -13.30 -21.55
CA ASP A 29 -12.35 -12.27 -21.61
C ASP A 29 -12.84 -11.00 -20.93
N LEU A 30 -12.17 -10.62 -19.84
CA LEU A 30 -12.49 -9.43 -19.04
C LEU A 30 -11.59 -8.24 -19.41
N GLY A 31 -10.74 -8.38 -20.43
CA GLY A 31 -9.77 -7.36 -20.88
C GLY A 31 -8.50 -7.24 -20.01
N HIS A 32 -8.57 -7.62 -18.73
CA HIS A 32 -7.44 -7.64 -17.78
C HIS A 32 -7.04 -9.06 -17.34
N GLY A 33 -7.55 -10.06 -18.06
CA GLY A 33 -7.28 -11.48 -17.85
C GLY A 33 -8.44 -12.36 -18.32
N LEU A 34 -8.15 -13.65 -18.51
CA LEU A 34 -9.16 -14.66 -18.82
C LEU A 34 -9.73 -15.26 -17.53
N ALA A 35 -11.04 -15.50 -17.53
CA ALA A 35 -11.76 -16.20 -16.47
C ALA A 35 -12.53 -17.40 -17.03
N CYS A 36 -12.85 -18.38 -16.17
CA CYS A 36 -13.83 -19.41 -16.52
C CYS A 36 -15.21 -18.76 -16.59
N ARG A 37 -15.88 -18.91 -17.74
CA ARG A 37 -17.26 -18.46 -17.94
C ARG A 37 -18.17 -19.00 -16.84
N ASP A 38 -19.05 -18.15 -16.32
CA ASP A 38 -20.05 -18.45 -15.28
C ASP A 38 -19.51 -18.98 -13.93
N ARG A 39 -18.20 -18.88 -13.66
CA ARG A 39 -17.61 -19.35 -12.38
C ARG A 39 -16.64 -18.40 -11.73
N HIS A 40 -15.66 -17.90 -12.49
CA HIS A 40 -14.53 -17.15 -11.91
C HIS A 40 -14.51 -15.68 -12.32
N GLU A 41 -15.51 -15.20 -13.06
CA GLU A 41 -15.56 -13.81 -13.54
C GLU A 41 -15.49 -12.81 -12.37
N ALA A 42 -16.40 -12.96 -11.40
CA ALA A 42 -16.44 -12.09 -10.22
C ALA A 42 -15.15 -12.15 -9.37
N GLN A 43 -14.50 -13.31 -9.27
CA GLN A 43 -13.23 -13.43 -8.54
C GLN A 43 -12.07 -12.75 -9.26
N VAL A 44 -11.98 -12.90 -10.58
CA VAL A 44 -10.94 -12.26 -11.39
C VAL A 44 -11.10 -10.75 -11.38
N GLU A 45 -12.34 -10.26 -11.47
CA GLU A 45 -12.66 -8.84 -11.39
C GLU A 45 -12.36 -8.25 -10.00
N ALA A 46 -12.69 -8.98 -8.93
CA ALA A 46 -12.31 -8.59 -7.57
C ALA A 46 -10.77 -8.53 -7.40
N MET A 47 -10.03 -9.51 -7.93
CA MET A 47 -8.57 -9.47 -7.95
C MET A 47 -8.05 -8.24 -8.70
N ASN A 48 -8.63 -7.91 -9.85
CA ASN A 48 -8.22 -6.73 -10.59
C ASN A 48 -8.49 -5.43 -9.81
N MET A 49 -9.65 -5.33 -9.18
CA MET A 49 -9.99 -4.19 -8.34
C MET A 49 -9.01 -4.03 -7.17
N ILE A 50 -8.60 -5.13 -6.52
CA ILE A 50 -7.60 -5.10 -5.44
C ILE A 50 -6.25 -4.64 -5.99
N ILE A 51 -5.81 -5.18 -7.12
CA ILE A 51 -4.53 -4.83 -7.73
C ILE A 51 -4.51 -3.35 -8.12
N GLU A 52 -5.56 -2.85 -8.79
CA GLU A 52 -5.65 -1.43 -9.15
C GLU A 52 -5.70 -0.53 -7.92
N LYS A 53 -6.50 -0.87 -6.91
CA LYS A 53 -6.56 -0.07 -5.68
C LYS A 53 -5.21 -0.04 -4.97
N ASN A 54 -4.56 -1.19 -4.83
CA ASN A 54 -3.23 -1.27 -4.23
C ASN A 54 -2.21 -0.48 -5.05
N ALA A 55 -2.18 -0.63 -6.38
CA ALA A 55 -1.29 0.14 -7.24
C ALA A 55 -1.50 1.65 -7.07
N ARG A 56 -2.76 2.12 -6.97
CA ARG A 56 -3.07 3.52 -6.69
C ARG A 56 -2.65 3.95 -5.29
N ILE A 57 -2.83 3.10 -4.27
CA ILE A 57 -2.39 3.38 -2.89
C ILE A 57 -0.86 3.47 -2.83
N TYR A 58 -0.14 2.55 -3.46
CA TYR A 58 1.32 2.59 -3.51
C TYR A 58 1.82 3.81 -4.30
N ALA A 59 1.19 4.16 -5.43
CA ALA A 59 1.51 5.38 -6.17
C ALA A 59 1.16 6.67 -5.39
N ALA A 60 0.17 6.63 -4.49
CA ALA A 60 -0.21 7.76 -3.63
C ALA A 60 0.53 7.79 -2.28
N ALA A 61 1.17 6.69 -1.88
CA ALA A 61 1.95 6.53 -0.66
C ALA A 61 3.02 7.61 -0.42
N PRO A 62 3.72 8.18 -1.43
CA PRO A 62 4.66 9.29 -1.22
C PRO A 62 4.06 10.48 -0.47
N LYS A 63 2.76 10.74 -0.63
CA LYS A 63 2.10 11.87 0.05
C LYS A 63 1.67 11.55 1.47
N ASN A 64 1.31 10.29 1.75
CA ASN A 64 0.72 9.91 3.04
C ASN A 64 1.77 9.62 4.13
N ILE A 65 3.00 9.28 3.74
CA ILE A 65 4.10 9.06 4.70
C ILE A 65 4.51 10.36 5.43
N LEU A 66 4.22 11.54 4.89
CA LEU A 66 4.55 12.82 5.52
C LEU A 66 3.65 13.18 6.71
N ILE A 67 2.49 12.55 6.87
CA ILE A 67 1.55 12.83 7.96
C ILE A 67 2.13 12.42 9.33
N GLY A 68 2.78 11.26 9.39
CA GLY A 68 3.39 10.74 10.62
C GLY A 68 4.45 11.70 11.22
N PRO A 69 5.49 12.06 10.46
CA PRO A 69 6.52 13.00 10.93
C PRO A 69 5.95 14.37 11.33
N VAL A 70 4.97 14.90 10.60
CA VAL A 70 4.33 16.19 10.92
C VAL A 70 3.56 16.11 12.25
N PHE A 71 2.84 15.01 12.48
CA PHE A 71 2.12 14.79 13.74
C PHE A 71 3.09 14.70 14.94
N PHE A 72 4.17 13.94 14.81
CA PHE A 72 5.18 13.84 15.88
C PHE A 72 5.91 15.16 16.13
N LEU A 73 6.14 15.97 15.08
CA LEU A 73 6.72 17.30 15.22
C LEU A 73 5.80 18.23 16.00
N LEU A 74 4.51 18.28 15.66
CA LEU A 74 3.52 19.09 16.39
C LEU A 74 3.41 18.67 17.86
N LEU A 75 3.36 17.37 18.11
CA LEU A 75 3.31 16.83 19.46
C LEU A 75 4.57 17.19 20.26
N GLY A 76 5.75 17.01 19.65
CA GLY A 76 7.03 17.37 20.26
C GLY A 76 7.13 18.87 20.59
N LEU A 77 6.63 19.73 19.69
CA LEU A 77 6.60 21.19 19.91
C LEU A 77 5.67 21.56 21.07
N LEU A 78 4.51 20.91 21.18
CA LEU A 78 3.54 21.13 22.24
C LEU A 78 4.11 20.74 23.62
N PHE A 79 4.73 19.55 23.72
CA PHE A 79 5.37 19.10 24.96
C PHE A 79 6.62 19.92 25.33
N ALA A 80 7.44 20.31 24.36
CA ALA A 80 8.59 21.18 24.60
C ALA A 80 8.15 22.58 25.07
N GLY A 81 7.10 23.15 24.47
CA GLY A 81 6.53 24.44 24.88
C GLY A 81 5.91 24.40 26.28
N PHE A 82 5.19 23.33 26.61
CA PHE A 82 4.61 23.14 27.94
C PHE A 82 5.68 22.92 29.01
N GLY A 83 6.72 22.14 28.70
CA GLY A 83 7.88 21.93 29.60
C GLY A 83 8.66 23.21 29.87
N TYR A 84 8.74 24.14 28.91
CA TYR A 84 9.37 25.45 29.13
C TYR A 84 8.56 26.36 30.06
N PHE A 85 7.23 26.21 30.09
CA PHE A 85 6.34 27.04 30.92
C PHE A 85 6.13 26.47 32.34
N SER A 86 6.44 25.19 32.54
CA SER A 86 6.38 24.53 33.84
C SER A 86 7.61 24.89 34.70
N SER A 87 7.40 25.09 36.01
CA SER A 87 8.38 25.64 36.96
C SER A 87 9.67 24.82 37.16
N GLY A 88 9.83 23.69 36.46
CA GLY A 88 11.03 22.83 36.46
C GLY A 88 12.08 23.13 35.38
N GLY A 89 11.80 24.05 34.43
CA GLY A 89 12.75 24.49 33.42
C GLY A 89 13.25 23.38 32.47
N ILE A 90 14.53 23.43 32.09
CA ILE A 90 15.16 22.53 31.08
C ILE A 90 15.25 21.06 31.54
N THR A 91 15.17 20.80 32.84
CA THR A 91 15.26 19.45 33.42
C THR A 91 13.91 18.77 33.58
N ASP A 92 12.81 19.44 33.24
CA ASP A 92 11.47 18.88 33.39
C ASP A 92 11.26 17.74 32.38
N LEU A 93 10.75 16.60 32.86
CA LEU A 93 10.51 15.39 32.07
C LEU A 93 9.75 15.64 30.74
N PRO A 94 8.74 16.55 30.69
CA PRO A 94 8.05 16.90 29.46
C PRO A 94 8.95 17.53 28.38
N PHE A 95 9.97 18.29 28.78
CA PHE A 95 10.89 18.94 27.84
C PHE A 95 11.80 17.91 27.16
N LEU A 96 12.36 16.98 27.93
CA LEU A 96 13.19 15.87 27.39
C LEU A 96 12.40 14.97 26.44
N MET A 97 11.14 14.66 26.79
CA MET A 97 10.25 13.89 25.91
C MET A 97 9.92 14.66 24.62
N GLY A 98 9.61 15.95 24.71
CA GLY A 98 9.39 16.81 23.54
C GLY A 98 10.58 16.83 22.59
N LEU A 99 11.80 16.96 23.13
CA LEU A 99 13.04 16.94 22.35
C LEU A 99 13.26 15.57 21.67
N ALA A 100 13.00 14.47 22.36
CA ALA A 100 13.07 13.12 21.79
C ALA A 100 12.07 12.94 20.63
N PHE A 101 10.84 13.44 20.76
CA PHE A 101 9.84 13.39 19.68
C PHE A 101 10.23 14.26 18.48
N ILE A 102 10.85 15.42 18.70
CA ILE A 102 11.36 16.27 17.61
C ILE A 102 12.49 15.55 16.85
N ILE A 103 13.45 14.94 17.56
CA ILE A 103 14.52 14.17 16.93
C ILE A 103 13.94 12.99 16.14
N PHE A 104 12.98 12.27 16.71
CA PHE A 104 12.29 11.18 16.04
C PHE A 104 11.55 11.64 14.77
N ALA A 105 10.87 12.79 14.83
CA ALA A 105 10.20 13.38 13.68
C ALA A 105 11.19 13.74 12.56
N ILE A 106 12.35 14.31 12.89
CA ILE A 106 13.41 14.64 11.91
C ILE A 106 13.98 13.36 11.28
N VAL A 107 14.34 12.37 12.09
CA VAL A 107 14.89 11.09 11.59
C VAL A 107 13.86 10.37 10.71
N SER A 108 12.60 10.34 11.14
CA SER A 108 11.49 9.76 10.37
C SER A 108 11.31 10.50 9.04
N TYR A 109 11.30 11.83 9.04
CA TYR A 109 11.20 12.63 7.82
C TYR A 109 12.35 12.38 6.84
N VAL A 110 13.60 12.32 7.32
CA VAL A 110 14.77 12.06 6.48
C VAL A 110 14.72 10.66 5.89
N ARG A 111 14.35 9.64 6.67
CA ARG A 111 14.20 8.25 6.19
C ARG A 111 13.06 8.11 5.18
N SER A 112 11.92 8.73 5.48
CA SER A 112 10.78 8.80 4.56
C SER A 112 11.18 9.45 3.24
N ARG A 113 11.91 10.56 3.27
CA ARG A 113 12.39 11.23 2.07
C ARG A 113 13.43 10.40 1.30
N ALA A 114 14.28 9.63 1.99
CA ALA A 114 15.26 8.75 1.36
C ALA A 114 14.57 7.60 0.60
N LEU A 115 13.56 6.96 1.20
CA LEU A 115 12.78 5.89 0.57
C LEU A 115 12.08 6.34 -0.73
N PHE A 116 11.53 7.55 -0.77
CA PHE A 116 10.88 8.06 -1.99
C PHE A 116 11.82 8.70 -3.01
N ARG A 117 13.11 8.89 -2.67
CA ARG A 117 14.09 9.36 -3.65
C ARG A 117 14.59 8.24 -4.57
N GLU A 118 14.23 6.99 -4.26
CA GLU A 118 14.61 5.79 -5.01
C GLU A 118 13.54 5.37 -6.03
N GLU A 119 12.40 6.07 -6.12
CA GLU A 119 11.43 5.89 -7.20
C GLU A 119 11.86 6.78 -8.40
N PRO A 120 12.28 6.19 -9.54
CA PRO A 120 12.73 6.94 -10.72
C PRO A 120 11.62 7.70 -11.45
#